data_AF-F3C9F1-F1
#
_entry.id   AF-F3C9F1-F1
#
_cell.length_a   1.000
_cell.length_b   1.000
_cell.length_c   1.000
_cell.angle_alpha   90.00
_cell.angle_beta   90.00
_cell.angle_gamma   90.00
#
_symmetry.space_group_name_H-M   'P 1'
#
loop_
_entity.id
_entity.type
_entity.pdbx_description
1 polymer ?
#
loop_
_entity_poly.entity_id
_entity_poly.type
_entity_poly.pdbx_seq_one_letter_code
_entity_poly.pdbx_strand_id
1 'polypeptide(L)'
;MSPMVVPVVIVGVASYLFFAPLGLGNSYTSLILVHAVLGVPFVIITVSATLQGFNHNLVRAAASLGASPLTAFRRVTLPLIAPGVISGALFAFATSFDEVVVTLFLAGPEQATLPRQMFSGIRENLSPTIAAAATLLIGFSVLLLLVLEWLRGRSEKLRTAQ
;
A
#
# COMPACT_ATOMS: atom_id res chain seq x y z
N MET A 1 -10.55 -8.46 3.66
CA MET A 1 -11.68 -7.64 3.17
C MET A 1 -12.28 -6.72 4.24
N SER A 2 -12.23 -7.06 5.54
CA SER A 2 -12.84 -6.22 6.60
C SER A 2 -12.36 -4.75 6.66
N PRO A 3 -11.11 -4.36 6.33
CA PRO A 3 -10.71 -2.95 6.39
C PRO A 3 -11.37 -2.06 5.32
N MET A 4 -11.76 -2.61 4.17
CA MET A 4 -12.37 -1.82 3.09
C MET A 4 -13.86 -1.52 3.31
N VAL A 5 -14.53 -2.32 4.15
CA VAL A 5 -15.97 -2.13 4.44
C VAL A 5 -16.18 -1.12 5.57
N VAL A 6 -15.18 -0.96 6.45
CA VAL A 6 -15.24 -0.03 7.56
C VAL A 6 -14.93 1.38 7.04
N PRO A 7 -15.78 2.38 7.30
CA PRO A 7 -15.48 3.78 7.02
C PRO A 7 -14.10 4.19 7.57
N VAL A 8 -13.28 4.83 6.74
CA VAL A 8 -11.89 5.21 7.09
C VAL A 8 -11.84 6.08 8.36
N VAL A 9 -12.85 6.92 8.59
CA VAL A 9 -13.01 7.70 9.83
C VAL A 9 -13.06 6.79 11.06
N ILE A 10 -13.80 5.68 10.99
CA ILE A 10 -13.88 4.71 12.09
C ILE A 10 -12.52 4.05 12.31
N VAL A 11 -11.79 3.72 11.24
CA VAL A 11 -10.43 3.19 11.34
C VAL A 11 -9.49 4.19 12.02
N GLY A 12 -9.57 5.48 11.67
CA GLY A 12 -8.78 6.54 12.28
C GLY A 12 -9.06 6.70 13.77
N VAL A 13 -10.34 6.82 14.15
CA VAL A 13 -10.75 6.94 15.57
C VAL A 13 -10.38 5.70 16.36
N ALA A 14 -10.66 4.51 15.84
CA ALA A 14 -10.35 3.24 16.51
C ALA A 14 -8.83 3.07 16.69
N SER A 15 -8.03 3.44 15.69
CA SER A 15 -6.57 3.40 15.78
C SER A 15 -6.06 4.37 16.83
N TYR A 16 -6.61 5.58 16.93
CA TYR A 16 -6.25 6.54 17.97
C TYR A 16 -6.52 5.98 19.36
N LEU A 17 -7.73 5.48 19.58
CA LEU A 17 -8.13 4.90 20.87
C LEU A 17 -7.28 3.67 21.23
N PHE A 18 -6.80 2.93 20.25
CA PHE A 18 -5.92 1.78 20.45
C PHE A 18 -4.48 2.20 20.81
N PHE A 19 -3.89 3.16 20.10
CA PHE A 19 -2.50 3.57 20.30
C PHE A 19 -2.29 4.59 21.42
N ALA A 20 -3.32 5.38 21.77
CA ALA A 20 -3.26 6.35 22.86
C ALA A 20 -2.84 5.76 24.23
N PRO A 21 -3.46 4.68 24.76
CA PRO A 21 -3.06 4.09 26.04
C PRO A 21 -1.67 3.45 26.01
N LEU A 22 -1.16 3.12 24.82
CA LEU A 22 0.19 2.58 24.63
C LEU A 22 1.27 3.68 24.59
N GLY A 23 0.90 4.95 24.71
CA GLY A 23 1.83 6.08 24.55
C GLY A 23 2.31 6.26 23.10
N LEU A 24 1.65 5.61 22.13
CA LEU A 24 1.97 5.67 20.71
C LEU A 24 1.02 6.59 19.93
N GLY A 25 0.11 7.29 20.62
CA GLY A 25 -0.63 8.39 20.01
C GLY A 25 0.34 9.47 19.54
N ASN A 26 0.05 10.12 18.41
CA ASN A 26 0.88 11.20 17.87
C ASN A 26 2.34 10.77 17.56
N SER A 27 2.56 9.54 17.10
CA SER A 27 3.89 9.01 16.75
C SER A 27 3.96 8.58 15.29
N TYR A 28 5.13 8.71 14.67
CA TYR A 28 5.37 8.13 13.35
C TYR A 28 5.19 6.62 13.35
N THR A 29 5.45 5.93 14.46
CA THR A 29 5.30 4.47 14.56
C THR A 29 3.84 4.04 14.39
N SER A 30 2.90 4.67 15.08
CA SER A 30 1.48 4.34 14.94
C SER A 30 0.95 4.73 13.56
N LEU A 31 1.38 5.87 13.02
CA LEU A 31 1.06 6.27 11.65
C LEU A 31 1.52 5.24 10.62
N ILE A 32 2.80 4.83 10.66
CA ILE A 32 3.34 3.83 9.72
C ILE A 32 2.58 2.51 9.83
N LEU A 33 2.28 2.05 11.05
CA LEU A 33 1.57 0.79 11.26
C LEU A 33 0.15 0.84 10.69
N VAL A 34 -0.60 1.92 10.93
CA VAL A 34 -1.97 2.02 10.42
C VAL A 34 -1.97 2.14 8.89
N HIS A 35 -1.08 2.94 8.32
CA HIS A 35 -0.94 3.02 6.86
C HIS A 35 -0.55 1.68 6.24
N ALA A 36 0.34 0.91 6.89
CA ALA A 36 0.68 -0.44 6.44
C ALA A 36 -0.55 -1.35 6.45
N VAL A 37 -1.35 -1.33 7.53
CA VAL A 37 -2.58 -2.13 7.65
C VAL A 37 -3.62 -1.76 6.60
N LEU A 38 -3.78 -0.47 6.29
CA LEU A 38 -4.66 -0.01 5.20
C LEU A 38 -4.22 -0.52 3.83
N GLY A 39 -2.91 -0.68 3.62
CA GLY A 39 -2.34 -1.22 2.38
C GLY A 39 -2.49 -2.74 2.22
N VAL A 40 -2.64 -3.49 3.31
CA VAL A 40 -2.67 -4.97 3.32
C VAL A 40 -3.69 -5.56 2.33
N PRO A 41 -4.95 -5.12 2.26
CA PRO A 41 -5.94 -5.69 1.34
C PRO A 41 -5.50 -5.65 -0.12
N PHE A 42 -4.86 -4.55 -0.55
CA PHE A 42 -4.38 -4.39 -1.91
C PHE A 42 -3.28 -5.40 -2.24
N VAL A 43 -2.31 -5.55 -1.34
CA VAL A 43 -1.24 -6.54 -1.48
C VAL A 43 -1.80 -7.97 -1.53
N ILE A 44 -2.74 -8.29 -0.64
CA ILE A 44 -3.37 -9.62 -0.62
C ILE A 44 -4.07 -9.90 -1.94
N ILE A 45 -4.85 -8.97 -2.47
CA ILE A 45 -5.60 -9.15 -3.72
C ILE A 45 -4.64 -9.40 -4.88
N THR A 46 -3.62 -8.57 -5.06
CA THR A 46 -2.70 -8.69 -6.21
C THR A 46 -1.84 -9.95 -6.11
N VAL A 47 -1.29 -10.25 -4.94
CA VAL A 47 -0.45 -11.44 -4.73
C VAL A 47 -1.27 -12.72 -4.87
N SER A 48 -2.50 -12.76 -4.33
CA SER A 48 -3.38 -13.91 -4.47
C SER A 48 -3.75 -14.16 -5.93
N ALA A 49 -4.04 -13.11 -6.70
CA ALA A 49 -4.31 -13.23 -8.12
C ALA A 49 -3.12 -13.82 -8.90
N THR A 50 -1.89 -13.43 -8.56
CA THR A 50 -0.67 -14.02 -9.16
C THR A 50 -0.46 -15.47 -8.72
N LEU A 51 -0.76 -15.80 -7.46
CA LEU A 51 -0.65 -17.17 -6.94
C LEU A 51 -1.67 -18.14 -7.56
N GLN A 52 -2.83 -17.67 -8.02
CA GLN A 52 -3.81 -18.52 -8.72
C GLN A 52 -3.24 -19.16 -10.00
N GLY A 53 -2.32 -18.47 -10.69
CA GLY A 53 -1.62 -19.00 -11.86
C GLY A 53 -0.31 -19.73 -11.55
N PHE A 54 0.06 -19.88 -10.27
CA PHE A 54 1.37 -20.39 -9.87
C PHE A 54 1.45 -21.92 -9.92
N ASN A 55 2.39 -22.44 -10.69
CA ASN A 55 2.66 -23.87 -10.76
C ASN A 55 3.45 -24.37 -9.54
N HIS A 56 2.75 -25.01 -8.60
CA HIS A 56 3.33 -25.55 -7.38
C HIS A 56 4.33 -26.70 -7.62
N ASN A 57 4.39 -27.28 -8.82
CA ASN A 57 5.43 -28.25 -9.18
C ASN A 57 6.84 -27.65 -9.13
N LEU A 58 7.00 -26.34 -9.36
CA LEU A 58 8.30 -25.67 -9.29
C LEU A 58 8.86 -25.69 -7.85
N VAL A 59 7.99 -25.55 -6.85
CA VAL A 59 8.39 -25.65 -5.43
C VAL A 59 8.70 -27.09 -5.05
N ARG A 60 7.89 -28.06 -5.53
CA ARG A 60 8.18 -29.49 -5.33
C ARG A 60 9.51 -29.90 -5.95
N ALA A 61 9.80 -29.45 -7.17
CA ALA A 61 11.06 -29.71 -7.85
C ALA A 61 12.26 -29.12 -7.08
N ALA A 62 12.14 -27.89 -6.57
CA ALA A 62 13.17 -27.29 -5.71
C ALA A 62 13.39 -28.11 -4.43
N ALA A 63 12.33 -28.59 -3.79
CA ALA A 63 12.43 -29.45 -2.61
C ALA A 63 13.10 -30.80 -2.93
N SER A 64 12.79 -31.42 -4.07
CA SER A 64 13.45 -32.66 -4.53
C SER A 64 14.95 -32.48 -4.78
N LEU A 65 15.40 -31.26 -5.10
CA LEU A 65 16.82 -30.90 -5.22
C LEU A 65 17.48 -30.53 -3.87
N GLY A 66 16.78 -30.74 -2.75
CA GLY A 66 17.28 -30.46 -1.40
C GLY A 66 17.12 -29.00 -0.94
N ALA A 67 16.37 -28.16 -1.66
CA ALA A 67 16.15 -26.78 -1.22
C ALA A 67 15.25 -26.73 0.04
N SER A 68 15.69 -26.00 1.06
CA SER A 68 14.84 -25.68 2.21
C SER A 68 13.66 -24.76 1.81
N PRO A 69 12.55 -24.74 2.57
CA PRO A 69 11.37 -23.92 2.23
C PRO A 69 11.69 -22.44 2.01
N LEU A 70 12.58 -21.86 2.82
CA LEU A 70 13.01 -20.46 2.66
C LEU A 70 13.80 -20.24 1.38
N THR A 71 14.66 -21.19 0.99
CA THR A 71 15.41 -21.13 -0.27
C THR A 71 14.48 -21.27 -1.46
N ALA A 72 13.54 -22.21 -1.42
CA ALA A 72 12.53 -22.38 -2.47
C ALA A 72 11.62 -21.15 -2.60
N PHE A 73 11.25 -20.52 -1.48
CA PHE A 73 10.51 -19.26 -1.50
C PHE A 73 11.34 -18.15 -2.17
N ARG A 74 12.55 -17.86 -1.69
CA ARG A 74 13.35 -16.72 -2.16
C ARG A 74 13.83 -16.88 -3.61
N ARG A 75 14.15 -18.11 -4.05
CA ARG A 75 14.73 -18.35 -5.39
C ARG A 75 13.71 -18.77 -6.45
N VAL A 76 12.58 -19.34 -6.06
CA VAL A 76 11.57 -19.84 -7.00
C VAL A 76 10.28 -19.05 -6.87
N THR A 77 9.67 -19.05 -5.69
CA THR A 77 8.34 -18.47 -5.51
C THR A 77 8.36 -16.95 -5.67
N LEU A 78 9.21 -16.26 -4.91
CA LEU A 78 9.28 -14.80 -4.85
C LEU A 78 9.56 -14.15 -6.22
N PRO A 79 10.56 -14.59 -7.02
CA PRO A 79 10.78 -14.01 -8.35
C PRO A 79 9.60 -14.22 -9.30
N LEU A 80 8.89 -15.35 -9.20
CA LEU A 80 7.74 -15.66 -10.03
C LEU A 80 6.50 -14.85 -9.64
N ILE A 81 6.28 -14.60 -8.35
CA ILE A 81 5.18 -13.74 -7.88
C ILE A 81 5.56 -12.26 -7.79
N ALA A 82 6.81 -11.90 -8.08
CA ALA A 82 7.33 -10.54 -7.94
C ALA A 82 6.48 -9.49 -8.67
N PRO A 83 5.97 -9.71 -9.90
CA PRO A 83 5.08 -8.75 -10.54
C PRO A 83 3.83 -8.44 -9.70
N GLY A 84 3.20 -9.47 -9.12
CA GLY A 84 2.04 -9.31 -8.24
C GLY A 84 2.36 -8.59 -6.92
N VAL A 85 3.53 -8.87 -6.35
CA VAL A 85 4.04 -8.19 -5.15
C VAL A 85 4.31 -6.71 -5.43
N ILE A 86 4.97 -6.39 -6.55
CA ILE A 86 5.27 -5.01 -6.95
C ILE A 86 3.97 -4.24 -7.21
N SER A 87 3.02 -4.81 -7.94
CA SER A 87 1.71 -4.17 -8.15
C SER A 87 0.98 -3.93 -6.82
N GLY A 88 0.99 -4.91 -5.91
CA GLY A 88 0.38 -4.78 -4.59
C GLY A 88 1.01 -3.69 -3.73
N ALA A 89 2.34 -3.66 -3.69
CA ALA A 89 3.10 -2.64 -2.97
C ALA A 89 2.80 -1.23 -3.51
N LEU A 90 2.66 -1.10 -4.83
CA LEU A 90 2.41 0.17 -5.47
C LEU A 90 0.97 0.66 -5.24
N PHE A 91 -0.03 -0.23 -5.21
CA PHE A 91 -1.39 0.13 -4.75
C PHE A 91 -1.43 0.51 -3.28
N ALA A 92 -0.79 -0.27 -2.41
CA ALA A 92 -0.71 0.04 -0.98
C ALA A 92 -0.06 1.41 -0.74
N PHE A 93 1.00 1.73 -1.48
CA PHE A 93 1.65 3.03 -1.45
C PHE A 93 0.72 4.13 -1.95
N ALA A 94 0.06 3.95 -3.11
CA ALA A 94 -0.87 4.94 -3.65
C ALA A 94 -1.98 5.30 -2.66
N THR A 95 -2.62 4.28 -2.07
CA THR A 95 -3.67 4.46 -1.06
C THR A 95 -3.13 5.13 0.20
N SER A 96 -1.97 4.70 0.71
CA SER A 96 -1.34 5.31 1.87
C SER A 96 -0.94 6.77 1.63
N PHE A 97 -0.50 7.10 0.42
CA PHE A 97 0.01 8.42 0.07
C PHE A 97 -1.11 9.47 -0.01
N ASP A 98 -2.31 9.06 -0.44
CA ASP A 98 -3.51 9.91 -0.53
C ASP A 98 -4.35 9.93 0.76
N GLU A 99 -3.91 9.21 1.80
CA GLU A 99 -4.70 9.05 3.03
C GLU A 99 -4.56 10.25 3.98
N VAL A 100 -5.61 11.07 4.03
CA VAL A 100 -5.69 12.26 4.90
C VAL A 100 -6.52 12.03 6.16
N VAL A 101 -7.52 11.15 6.13
CA VAL A 101 -8.49 11.01 7.21
C VAL A 101 -7.81 10.37 8.42
N VAL A 102 -7.12 9.25 8.24
CA VAL A 102 -6.41 8.58 9.34
C VAL A 102 -5.32 9.48 9.92
N THR A 103 -4.58 10.21 9.07
CA THR A 103 -3.53 11.11 9.54
C THR A 103 -4.10 12.26 10.36
N LEU A 104 -5.29 12.77 10.05
CA LEU A 104 -5.95 13.80 10.87
C LEU A 104 -6.32 13.32 12.28
N PHE A 105 -6.64 12.05 12.47
CA PHE A 105 -6.96 11.49 13.80
C PHE A 105 -5.73 11.06 14.59
N LEU A 106 -4.68 10.61 13.92
CA LEU A 106 -3.56 9.91 14.56
C LEU A 106 -2.27 10.72 14.64
N ALA A 107 -2.07 11.69 13.74
CA ALA A 107 -0.86 12.49 13.67
C ALA A 107 -0.90 13.65 14.69
N GLY A 108 0.18 13.80 15.44
CA GLY A 108 0.40 14.96 16.31
C GLY A 108 0.84 16.20 15.53
N PRO A 109 1.06 17.33 16.20
CA PRO A 109 1.39 18.61 15.55
C PRO A 109 2.64 18.54 14.66
N GLU A 110 3.65 17.78 15.06
CA GLU A 110 4.93 17.67 14.34
C GLU A 110 4.90 16.67 13.19
N GLN A 111 3.97 15.71 13.18
CA GLN A 111 3.88 14.69 12.13
C GLN A 111 3.08 15.21 10.93
N ALA A 112 3.73 16.02 10.11
CA ALA A 112 3.10 16.58 8.93
C ALA A 112 3.23 15.64 7.72
N THR A 113 2.09 15.27 7.12
CA THR A 113 2.02 14.66 5.79
C THR A 113 1.54 15.70 4.78
N LEU A 114 1.91 15.53 3.52
CA LEU A 114 1.56 16.49 2.47
C LEU A 114 0.03 16.66 2.32
N PRO A 115 -0.80 15.58 2.29
CA PRO A 115 -2.26 15.72 2.28
C PRO A 115 -2.83 16.44 3.51
N ARG A 116 -2.27 16.17 4.71
CA ARG A 116 -2.71 16.83 5.95
C ARG A 116 -2.41 18.32 5.96
N GLN A 117 -1.21 18.72 5.50
CA GLN A 117 -0.85 20.13 5.39
C GLN A 117 -1.75 20.85 4.40
N MET A 118 -2.04 20.22 3.25
CA MET A 118 -2.96 20.81 2.29
C MET A 118 -4.37 20.96 2.86
N PHE A 119 -4.88 19.94 3.56
CA PHE A 119 -6.20 20.01 4.21
C PHE A 119 -6.27 21.12 5.27
N SER A 120 -5.24 21.25 6.10
CA SER A 120 -5.14 22.28 7.13
C SER A 120 -5.01 23.68 6.49
N GLY A 121 -4.20 23.79 5.44
CA GLY A 121 -4.01 25.04 4.69
C GLY A 121 -5.30 25.56 4.05
N ILE A 122 -6.15 24.69 3.50
CA ILE A 122 -7.45 25.10 2.92
C ILE A 122 -8.34 25.74 3.99
N ARG A 123 -8.28 25.26 5.24
CA ARG A 123 -9.07 25.80 6.35
C ARG A 123 -8.54 27.13 6.86
N GLU A 124 -7.23 27.33 6.82
CA GLU A 124 -6.59 28.53 7.37
C GLU A 124 -6.51 29.68 6.37
N ASN A 125 -6.16 29.42 5.09
CA ASN A 125 -6.13 30.41 4.00
C ASN A 125 -6.15 29.73 2.61
N LEU A 126 -7.05 30.17 1.72
CA LEU A 126 -7.00 29.75 0.31
C LEU A 126 -5.80 30.38 -0.39
N SER A 127 -4.68 29.64 -0.48
CA SER A 127 -3.47 30.09 -1.17
C SER A 127 -3.29 29.41 -2.53
N PRO A 128 -2.77 30.11 -3.55
CA PRO A 128 -2.38 29.49 -4.83
C PRO A 128 -1.39 28.33 -4.68
N THR A 129 -0.58 28.33 -3.61
CA THR A 129 0.37 27.27 -3.30
C THR A 129 -0.31 25.92 -3.07
N ILE A 130 -1.49 25.90 -2.45
CA ILE A 130 -2.25 24.66 -2.22
C ILE A 130 -2.75 24.10 -3.55
N ALA A 131 -3.23 24.96 -4.46
CA ALA A 131 -3.68 24.55 -5.79
C ALA A 131 -2.52 23.99 -6.64
N ALA A 132 -1.32 24.55 -6.50
CA ALA A 132 -0.11 24.03 -7.14
C ALA A 132 0.31 22.66 -6.55
N ALA A 133 0.27 22.50 -5.23
CA ALA A 133 0.54 21.22 -4.58
C ALA A 133 -0.49 20.14 -4.98
N ALA A 134 -1.78 20.51 -5.10
CA ALA A 134 -2.83 19.60 -5.55
C ALA A 134 -2.62 19.12 -6.98
N THR A 135 -2.26 20.00 -7.90
CA THR A 135 -1.96 19.61 -9.29
C THR A 135 -0.75 18.69 -9.38
N LEU A 136 0.31 18.93 -8.59
CA LEU A 136 1.46 18.02 -8.50
C LEU A 136 1.07 16.65 -7.92
N LEU A 137 0.28 16.62 -6.85
CA LEU A 137 -0.22 15.39 -6.26
C LEU A 137 -1.06 14.58 -7.26
N ILE A 138 -2.00 15.22 -7.93
CA ILE A 138 -2.84 14.58 -8.94
C ILE A 138 -1.97 14.04 -10.08
N GLY A 139 -1.04 14.84 -10.58
CA GLY A 139 -0.10 14.41 -11.63
C GLY A 139 0.73 13.20 -11.21
N PHE A 140 1.23 13.20 -9.97
CA PHE A 140 1.96 12.07 -9.40
C PHE A 140 1.09 10.81 -9.28
N SER A 141 -0.12 10.93 -8.74
CA SER A 141 -1.07 9.81 -8.61
C SER A 141 -1.48 9.24 -9.96
N VAL A 142 -1.72 10.09 -10.96
CA VAL A 142 -1.99 9.65 -12.34
C VAL A 142 -0.80 8.91 -12.93
N LEU A 143 0.42 9.46 -12.80
CA LEU A 143 1.64 8.81 -13.26
C LEU A 143 1.83 7.43 -12.60
N LEU A 144 1.57 7.34 -11.30
CA LEU A 144 1.66 6.11 -10.52
C LEU A 144 0.69 5.04 -11.05
N LEU A 145 -0.56 5.41 -11.31
CA LEU A 145 -1.59 4.54 -11.88
C LEU A 145 -1.26 4.11 -13.32
N LEU A 146 -0.69 4.98 -14.13
CA LEU A 146 -0.24 4.64 -15.49
C LEU A 146 0.92 3.63 -15.47
N VAL A 147 1.90 3.82 -14.58
CA VAL A 147 3.02 2.88 -14.38
C VAL A 147 2.49 1.52 -13.90
N LEU A 148 1.53 1.53 -12.97
CA LEU A 148 0.84 0.33 -12.50
C LEU A 148 0.20 -0.46 -13.65
N GLU A 149 -0.60 0.20 -14.47
CA GLU A 149 -1.34 -0.45 -15.56
C GLU A 149 -0.38 -0.99 -16.64
N TRP A 150 0.69 -0.25 -16.93
CA TRP A 150 1.74 -0.71 -17.82
C TRP A 150 2.45 -1.98 -17.31
N LEU A 151 2.79 -2.04 -16.01
CA LEU A 151 3.39 -3.22 -15.40
C LEU A 151 2.43 -4.42 -15.41
N ARG A 152 1.13 -4.21 -15.12
CA ARG A 152 0.10 -5.26 -15.18
C ARG A 152 -0.05 -5.83 -16.59
N GLY A 153 -0.15 -4.97 -17.59
CA GLY A 153 -0.24 -5.37 -19.00
C GLY A 153 0.95 -6.20 -19.47
N ARG A 154 2.14 -5.96 -18.91
CA ARG A 154 3.35 -6.76 -19.20
C ARG A 154 3.30 -8.15 -18.57
N SER A 155 2.78 -8.25 -17.35
CA SER A 155 2.63 -9.52 -16.63
C SER A 155 1.56 -10.43 -17.24
N GLU A 156 0.45 -9.87 -17.74
CA GLU A 156 -0.61 -10.61 -18.45
C GLU A 156 -0.08 -11.25 -19.74
N LYS A 157 0.68 -10.49 -20.55
CA LYS A 157 1.27 -11.00 -21.81
C LYS A 157 2.20 -12.19 -21.61
N LEU A 158 2.95 -12.21 -20.50
CA LEU A 158 3.83 -13.33 -20.15
C LEU A 158 3.04 -14.60 -19.78
N ARG A 159 1.83 -14.45 -19.23
CA ARG A 159 0.95 -15.56 -18.84
C ARG A 159 0.25 -16.20 -20.04
N THR A 160 -0.13 -15.42 -21.05
CA THR A 160 -0.75 -15.93 -22.30
C THR A 160 0.24 -16.54 -23.28
N ALA A 161 1.55 -16.36 -23.07
CA ALA A 161 2.61 -16.89 -23.93
C ALA A 161 3.15 -18.28 -23.49
N GLN A 162 2.61 -18.83 -22.39
CA GLN A 162 2.89 -20.18 -21.88
C GLN A 162 1.70 -21.11 -22.14
#